data_AF-A0A6N3CKR6-F1
#
_entry.id   AF-A0A6N3CKR6-F1
#
_cell.length_a   1.000
_cell.length_b   1.000
_cell.length_c   1.000
_cell.angle_alpha   90.00
_cell.angle_beta   90.00
_cell.angle_gamma   90.00
#
_symmetry.space_group_name_H-M   'P 1'
#
loop_
_entity.id
_entity.type
_entity.pdbx_description
1 polymer ?
#
loop_
_entity_poly.entity_id
_entity_poly.type
_entity_poly.pdbx_seq_one_letter_code
_entity_poly.pdbx_strand_id
1 'polypeptide(L)'
;MKLKKRQRGFTLIELVIVIAIIAILISIAAMKYSTANLVAEAAAHNSNVKVLKSAGILYLIDHPDDAGKVISPESLKPYIEGGKIPKPAKHFKKATTFSVKASDDGDVVVEPGIIKVSGNSLELDNGN
;
A
#
# COMPACT_ATOMS: atom_id res chain seq x y z
N MET A 1 -4.36 -0.08 70.46
CA MET A 1 -3.12 0.30 69.75
C MET A 1 -3.20 -0.27 68.33
N LYS A 2 -3.44 0.56 67.29
CA LYS A 2 -3.59 0.08 65.91
C LYS A 2 -2.20 -0.06 65.27
N LEU A 3 -1.82 -1.28 64.86
CA LEU A 3 -0.57 -1.57 64.15
C LEU A 3 -0.62 -0.94 62.75
N LYS A 4 0.23 0.06 62.48
CA LYS A 4 0.43 0.62 61.13
C LYS A 4 1.06 -0.47 60.25
N LYS A 5 0.33 -0.96 59.24
CA LYS A 5 0.89 -1.82 58.18
C LYS A 5 2.00 -1.06 57.46
N ARG A 6 3.21 -1.64 57.39
CA ARG A 6 4.30 -1.11 56.58
C ARG A 6 3.87 -1.16 55.11
N GLN A 7 3.73 -0.01 54.48
CA GLN A 7 3.54 0.05 53.03
C GLN A 7 4.87 -0.29 52.38
N ARG A 8 4.89 -1.36 51.57
CA ARG A 8 6.03 -1.71 50.75
C ARG A 8 6.04 -0.73 49.58
N GLY A 9 7.02 0.18 49.57
CA GLY A 9 7.24 1.10 48.46
C GLY A 9 7.95 0.42 47.31
N PHE A 10 7.74 0.92 46.10
CA PHE A 10 8.45 0.52 44.89
C PHE A 10 9.91 0.97 44.98
N THR A 11 10.86 0.11 44.63
CA THR A 11 12.29 0.46 44.62
C THR A 11 12.66 1.16 43.31
N LEU A 12 13.66 2.03 43.35
CA LEU A 12 14.15 2.70 42.13
C LEU A 12 14.72 1.67 41.13
N ILE A 13 15.33 0.60 41.62
CA ILE A 13 15.90 -0.46 40.77
C ILE A 13 14.78 -1.20 39.99
N GLU A 14 13.64 -1.47 40.62
CA GLU A 14 12.48 -2.07 39.94
C GLU A 14 11.97 -1.19 38.80
N LEU A 15 11.94 0.14 39.00
CA LEU A 15 11.53 1.08 37.96
C LEU A 15 12.52 1.09 36.78
N VAL A 16 13.82 1.10 37.07
CA VAL A 16 14.88 1.14 36.07
C VAL A 16 14.88 -0.12 35.20
N ILE A 17 14.67 -1.30 35.79
CA ILE A 17 14.60 -2.56 35.05
C ILE A 17 13.40 -2.56 34.10
N VAL A 18 12.24 -2.04 34.55
CA VAL A 18 11.03 -1.99 33.72
C VAL A 18 11.22 -1.10 32.50
N ILE A 19 11.77 0.12 32.66
CA ILE A 19 12.02 1.01 31.52
C ILE A 19 13.06 0.44 30.56
N ALA A 20 14.07 -0.29 31.07
CA ALA A 20 15.08 -0.94 30.24
C ALA A 20 14.46 -2.03 29.35
N ILE A 21 13.58 -2.87 29.90
CA ILE A 21 12.87 -3.90 29.13
C ILE A 21 11.95 -3.25 28.07
N ILE A 22 11.20 -2.21 28.43
CA ILE A 22 10.32 -1.48 27.51
C ILE A 22 11.12 -0.90 26.33
N ALA A 23 12.29 -0.31 26.59
CA ALA A 23 13.14 0.25 25.54
C ALA A 23 13.63 -0.80 24.53
N ILE A 24 13.99 -2.00 25.00
CA ILE A 24 14.41 -3.12 24.14
C ILE A 24 13.23 -3.58 23.27
N LEU A 25 12.05 -3.76 23.87
CA LEU A 25 10.85 -4.20 23.15
C LEU A 25 10.42 -3.21 22.07
N ILE A 26 10.41 -1.91 22.37
CA ILE A 26 10.09 -0.85 21.41
C ILE A 26 11.08 -0.85 20.24
N SER A 27 12.37 -1.05 20.53
CA SER A 27 13.43 -1.07 19.49
C SER A 27 13.21 -2.18 18.46
N ILE A 28 12.83 -3.39 18.91
CA ILE A 28 12.54 -4.53 18.00
C ILE A 28 11.22 -4.31 17.25
N ALA A 29 10.19 -3.81 17.94
CA ALA A 29 8.87 -3.59 17.35
C ALA A 29 8.91 -2.55 16.22
N ALA A 30 9.65 -1.44 16.40
CA ALA A 30 9.71 -0.35 15.43
C ALA A 30 10.17 -0.80 14.03
N MET A 31 11.18 -1.68 13.95
CA MET A 31 11.69 -2.16 12.65
C MET A 31 10.67 -3.03 11.89
N LYS A 32 9.82 -3.78 12.61
CA LYS A 32 8.89 -4.74 12.00
C LYS A 32 7.67 -4.08 11.33
N TYR A 33 7.21 -2.94 11.84
CA TYR A 33 6.01 -2.26 11.31
C TYR A 33 6.22 -1.64 9.92
N SER A 34 7.44 -1.19 9.60
CA SER A 34 7.71 -0.51 8.32
C SER A 34 7.51 -1.43 7.12
N THR A 35 8.02 -2.66 7.18
CA THR A 35 7.98 -3.59 6.03
C THR A 35 6.57 -4.15 5.79
N ALA A 36 5.83 -4.47 6.86
CA ALA A 36 4.47 -5.01 6.72
C ALA A 36 3.52 -4.03 6.03
N ASN A 37 3.63 -2.74 6.35
CA ASN A 37 2.85 -1.68 5.68
C ASN A 37 3.19 -1.58 4.19
N LEU A 38 4.48 -1.64 3.82
CA LEU A 38 4.90 -1.61 2.42
C LEU A 38 4.37 -2.81 1.63
N VAL A 39 4.35 -4.01 2.23
CA VAL A 39 3.80 -5.21 1.59
C VAL A 39 2.29 -5.06 1.35
N ALA A 40 1.54 -4.57 2.34
CA ALA A 40 0.11 -4.32 2.20
C ALA A 40 -0.19 -3.27 1.12
N GLU A 41 0.61 -2.20 1.07
CA GLU A 41 0.48 -1.17 0.03
C GLU A 41 0.81 -1.70 -1.37
N ALA A 42 1.85 -2.52 -1.52
CA ALA A 42 2.17 -3.18 -2.78
C ALA A 42 1.02 -4.09 -3.24
N ALA A 43 0.46 -4.90 -2.34
CA ALA A 43 -0.67 -5.77 -2.65
C ALA A 43 -1.93 -4.98 -3.07
N ALA A 44 -2.25 -3.89 -2.37
CA ALA A 44 -3.35 -3.01 -2.73
C ALA A 44 -3.12 -2.34 -4.09
N HIS A 45 -1.90 -1.84 -4.35
CA HIS A 45 -1.53 -1.25 -5.62
C HIS A 45 -1.69 -2.23 -6.78
N ASN A 46 -1.17 -3.45 -6.62
CA ASN A 46 -1.23 -4.49 -7.65
C ASN A 46 -2.68 -4.92 -7.93
N SER A 47 -3.53 -4.92 -6.91
CA SER A 47 -4.97 -5.15 -7.06
C SER A 47 -5.63 -4.01 -7.83
N ASN A 48 -5.29 -2.75 -7.53
CA ASN A 48 -5.78 -1.58 -8.25
C ASN A 48 -5.37 -1.59 -9.73
N VAL A 49 -4.13 -1.97 -10.04
CA VAL A 49 -3.64 -2.14 -11.42
C VAL A 49 -4.50 -3.15 -12.18
N LYS A 50 -4.83 -4.28 -11.57
CA LYS A 50 -5.69 -5.31 -12.18
C LYS A 50 -7.12 -4.80 -12.41
N VAL A 51 -7.70 -4.12 -11.43
CA VAL A 51 -9.05 -3.51 -11.56
C VAL A 51 -9.08 -2.52 -12.71
N LEU A 52 -8.08 -1.64 -12.81
CA LEU A 52 -7.98 -0.67 -13.90
C LEU A 52 -7.77 -1.33 -15.27
N LYS A 53 -6.99 -2.40 -15.32
CA LYS A 53 -6.80 -3.18 -16.56
C LYS A 53 -8.13 -3.77 -17.01
N SER A 54 -8.87 -4.43 -16.12
CA SER A 54 -10.19 -4.99 -16.43
C SER A 54 -11.20 -3.91 -16.85
N ALA A 55 -11.21 -2.78 -16.14
CA ALA A 55 -12.07 -1.64 -16.47
C ALA A 55 -11.75 -1.05 -17.86
N GLY A 56 -10.46 -0.94 -18.20
CA GLY A 56 -10.04 -0.48 -19.53
C GLY A 56 -10.41 -1.46 -20.64
N ILE A 57 -10.32 -2.77 -20.38
CA ILE A 57 -10.74 -3.78 -21.36
C ILE A 57 -12.24 -3.64 -21.63
N LEU A 58 -13.05 -3.50 -20.57
CA LEU A 58 -14.49 -3.32 -20.71
C LEU A 58 -14.84 -2.00 -21.42
N TYR A 59 -14.10 -0.92 -21.14
CA TYR A 59 -14.23 0.34 -21.87
C TYR A 59 -13.98 0.18 -23.38
N LEU A 60 -12.94 -0.57 -23.77
CA LEU A 60 -12.60 -0.80 -25.18
C LEU A 60 -13.61 -1.70 -25.91
N ILE A 61 -14.33 -2.56 -25.19
CA ILE A 61 -15.44 -3.32 -25.79
C ILE A 61 -16.56 -2.37 -26.22
N ASP A 62 -16.86 -1.34 -25.42
CA ASP A 62 -17.88 -0.34 -25.74
C ASP A 62 -17.36 0.73 -26.72
N HIS A 63 -16.05 0.99 -26.74
CA HIS A 63 -15.39 2.03 -27.52
C HIS A 63 -14.21 1.45 -28.34
N PRO A 64 -14.47 0.60 -29.34
CA PRO A 64 -13.42 -0.06 -30.10
C PRO A 64 -12.52 0.92 -30.88
N ASP A 65 -13.05 2.09 -31.25
CA ASP A 65 -12.32 3.14 -31.99
C ASP A 65 -11.28 3.90 -31.13
N ASP A 66 -11.23 3.59 -29.84
CA ASP A 66 -10.25 4.14 -28.89
C ASP A 66 -9.04 3.23 -28.67
N ALA A 67 -8.93 2.13 -29.41
CA ALA A 67 -7.70 1.35 -29.51
C ALA A 67 -6.50 2.26 -29.85
N GLY A 68 -5.36 2.03 -29.20
CA GLY A 68 -4.15 2.84 -29.36
C GLY A 68 -4.14 4.19 -28.61
N LYS A 69 -5.23 4.58 -27.92
CA LYS A 69 -5.33 5.87 -27.21
C LYS A 69 -5.10 5.76 -25.70
N VAL A 70 -4.74 6.89 -25.10
CA VAL A 70 -4.75 7.06 -23.65
C VAL A 70 -6.21 7.19 -23.19
N ILE A 71 -6.65 6.29 -22.30
CA ILE A 71 -8.00 6.30 -21.75
C ILE A 71 -8.01 7.22 -20.52
N SER A 72 -8.92 8.20 -20.53
CA SER A 72 -9.09 9.09 -19.39
C SER A 72 -9.61 8.32 -18.17
N PRO A 73 -9.03 8.49 -16.97
CA PRO A 73 -9.48 7.81 -15.75
C PRO A 73 -10.96 8.02 -15.41
N GLU A 74 -11.53 9.17 -15.79
CA GLU A 74 -12.93 9.52 -15.61
C GLU A 74 -13.86 8.61 -16.42
N SER A 75 -13.45 8.24 -17.63
CA SER A 75 -14.20 7.35 -18.52
C SER A 75 -14.27 5.92 -17.97
N LEU A 76 -13.37 5.56 -17.05
CA LEU A 76 -13.35 4.25 -16.39
C LEU A 76 -14.28 4.17 -15.17
N LYS A 77 -14.80 5.30 -14.66
CA LYS A 77 -15.69 5.30 -13.49
C LYS A 77 -16.91 4.38 -13.61
N PRO A 78 -17.60 4.28 -14.77
CA PRO A 78 -18.73 3.35 -14.94
C PRO A 78 -18.33 1.88 -14.87
N TYR A 79 -17.05 1.58 -15.15
CA TYR A 79 -16.49 0.24 -15.25
C TYR A 79 -15.74 -0.20 -13.99
N ILE A 80 -15.75 0.64 -12.94
CA ILE A 80 -15.12 0.36 -11.65
C ILE A 80 -16.20 0.32 -10.58
N GLU A 81 -16.25 -0.77 -9.82
CA GLU A 81 -17.16 -0.92 -8.69
C GLU A 81 -16.99 0.23 -7.67
N GLY A 82 -18.07 0.95 -7.40
CA GLY A 82 -18.09 2.08 -6.48
C GLY A 82 -17.64 3.43 -7.07
N GLY A 83 -17.31 3.51 -8.37
CA GLY A 83 -17.07 4.77 -9.10
C GLY A 83 -15.86 5.58 -8.63
N LYS A 84 -15.02 5.01 -7.76
CA LYS A 84 -13.82 5.64 -7.22
C LYS A 84 -12.61 5.16 -8.00
N ILE A 85 -11.89 6.10 -8.60
CA ILE A 85 -10.63 5.80 -9.29
C ILE A 85 -9.58 5.47 -8.23
N PRO A 86 -9.01 4.25 -8.23
CA PRO A 86 -7.98 3.89 -7.27
C PRO A 86 -6.71 4.72 -7.49
N LYS A 87 -5.93 4.91 -6.44
CA LYS A 87 -4.66 5.65 -6.48
C LYS A 87 -3.46 4.72 -6.32
N PRO A 88 -2.28 5.09 -6.86
CA PRO A 88 -1.03 4.39 -6.59
C PRO A 88 -0.69 4.31 -5.10
N ALA A 89 0.20 3.38 -4.74
CA ALA A 89 0.65 3.24 -3.35
C ALA A 89 1.31 4.54 -2.88
N LYS A 90 1.01 4.97 -1.66
CA LYS A 90 1.49 6.26 -1.11
C LYS A 90 3.01 6.31 -1.04
N HIS A 91 3.65 5.18 -0.72
CA HIS A 91 5.10 5.09 -0.62
C HIS A 91 5.79 4.81 -1.97
N PHE A 92 5.03 4.76 -3.07
CA PHE A 92 5.59 4.68 -4.41
C PHE A 92 5.84 6.08 -4.98
N LYS A 93 7.07 6.57 -4.85
CA LYS A 93 7.43 7.97 -5.20
C LYS A 93 7.42 8.28 -6.70
N LYS A 94 7.37 7.26 -7.57
CA LYS A 94 7.51 7.44 -9.02
C LYS A 94 6.20 7.90 -9.70
N ALA A 95 5.04 7.70 -9.08
CA ALA A 95 3.76 8.10 -9.67
C ALA A 95 2.68 8.39 -8.63
N THR A 96 1.88 9.43 -8.87
CA THR A 96 0.77 9.87 -8.02
C THR A 96 -0.61 9.53 -8.61
N THR A 97 -0.68 9.18 -9.89
CA THR A 97 -1.88 8.78 -10.62
C THR A 97 -1.58 7.56 -11.50
N PHE A 98 -2.62 6.77 -11.81
CA PHE A 98 -2.53 5.73 -12.83
C PHE A 98 -2.88 6.31 -14.21
N SER A 99 -2.17 5.89 -15.24
CA SER A 99 -2.45 6.10 -16.65
C SER A 99 -2.87 4.76 -17.25
N VAL A 100 -3.98 4.74 -17.97
CA VAL A 100 -4.47 3.55 -18.68
C VAL A 100 -4.36 3.82 -20.17
N LYS A 101 -3.67 2.94 -20.89
CA LYS A 101 -3.46 3.03 -22.33
C LYS A 101 -4.01 1.79 -23.01
N ALA A 102 -4.76 1.99 -24.08
CA ALA A 102 -5.10 0.93 -25.00
C ALA A 102 -3.93 0.73 -25.98
N SER A 103 -3.48 -0.52 -26.14
CA SER A 103 -2.58 -0.93 -27.21
C SER A 103 -3.38 -1.11 -28.50
N ASP A 104 -2.70 -1.05 -29.64
CA ASP A 104 -3.31 -1.26 -30.96
C ASP A 104 -3.87 -2.69 -31.12
N ASP A 105 -3.34 -3.64 -30.35
CA ASP A 105 -3.78 -5.05 -30.32
C ASP A 105 -5.04 -5.29 -29.45
N GLY A 106 -5.66 -4.24 -28.91
CA GLY A 106 -6.81 -4.33 -28.00
C GLY A 106 -6.42 -4.67 -26.55
N ASP A 107 -5.12 -4.75 -26.26
CA ASP A 107 -4.59 -4.94 -24.92
C ASP A 107 -4.63 -3.64 -24.10
N VAL A 108 -4.76 -3.76 -22.78
CA VAL A 108 -4.76 -2.59 -21.87
C VAL A 108 -3.53 -2.60 -20.97
N VAL A 109 -2.79 -1.50 -21.00
CA VAL A 109 -1.59 -1.26 -20.20
C VAL A 109 -1.88 -0.20 -19.15
N VAL A 110 -1.57 -0.51 -17.89
CA VAL A 110 -1.72 0.42 -16.76
C VAL A 110 -0.33 0.80 -16.27
N GLU A 111 -0.05 2.10 -16.23
CA GLU A 111 1.19 2.68 -15.73
C GLU A 111 0.91 3.55 -14.48
N PRO A 112 1.65 3.41 -13.37
CA PRO A 112 2.68 2.40 -13.13
C PRO A 112 2.09 0.98 -13.07
N GLY A 113 2.89 0.01 -13.53
CA GLY A 113 2.56 -1.41 -13.48
C GLY A 113 2.67 -1.99 -12.08
N ILE A 114 2.69 -3.32 -12.00
CA ILE A 114 2.82 -4.07 -10.75
C ILE A 114 4.11 -3.65 -10.01
N ILE A 115 4.03 -3.50 -8.68
CA ILE A 115 5.14 -3.14 -7.81
C ILE A 115 5.45 -4.25 -6.80
N LYS A 116 6.69 -4.29 -6.34
CA LYS A 116 7.16 -5.16 -5.27
C LYS A 116 7.89 -4.38 -4.18
N VAL A 117 7.98 -4.98 -3.00
CA VAL A 117 8.77 -4.45 -1.89
C VAL A 117 10.23 -4.83 -2.11
N SER A 118 11.10 -3.82 -2.14
CA SER A 118 12.54 -3.94 -2.24
C SER A 118 13.16 -3.22 -1.04
N GLY A 119 13.57 -4.00 -0.03
CA GLY A 119 14.02 -3.48 1.27
C GLY A 119 12.96 -2.62 1.97
N ASN A 120 13.22 -1.31 2.07
CA ASN A 120 12.34 -0.32 2.69
C ASN A 120 11.61 0.57 1.67
N SER A 121 11.56 0.16 0.39
CA SER A 121 10.95 0.93 -0.69
C SER A 121 10.09 0.08 -1.62
N LEU A 122 9.23 0.75 -2.38
CA LEU A 122 8.41 0.15 -3.43
C LEU A 122 9.04 0.39 -4.79
N GLU A 123 9.25 -0.67 -5.56
CA GLU A 123 9.86 -0.64 -6.88
C GLU A 123 8.98 -1.35 -7.90
N LEU A 124 9.11 -0.98 -9.18
CA LEU A 124 8.40 -1.67 -10.26
C LEU A 124 8.88 -3.12 -10.32
N ASP A 125 7.93 -4.05 -10.40
CA ASP A 125 8.23 -5.44 -10.63
C ASP A 125 8.38 -5.66 -12.14
N ASN A 126 9.59 -5.48 -12.64
CA ASN A 126 9.89 -5.61 -14.08
C ASN A 126 9.88 -7.06 -14.59
N GLY A 127 9.44 -8.03 -13.77
CA GLY A 127 9.58 -9.46 -14.05
C GLY A 127 11.05 -9.88 -13.98
N ASN A 128 11.33 -10.90 -13.17
CA ASN A 128 12.59 -11.66 -13.28
C ASN A 128 12.25 -13.03 -13.82
#